data_AF-A0A3M9M589-F1
#
_entry.id   AF-A0A3M9M589-F1
#
_cell.length_a   1.000
_cell.length_b   1.000
_cell.length_c   1.000
_cell.angle_alpha   90.00
_cell.angle_beta   90.00
_cell.angle_gamma   90.00
#
_symmetry.space_group_name_H-M   'P 1'
#
loop_
_entity.id
_entity.type
_entity.pdbx_description
1 polymer ?
#
loop_
_entity_poly.entity_id
_entity_poly.type
_entity_poly.pdbx_seq_one_letter_code
_entity_poly.pdbx_strand_id
1 'polypeptide(L)'
;MSEYTPRHSGNQHENEPHEQAEQPERRDDEPAVGFDPEHFPSRPGIWAAEDSTAMTGQWIDATLDPSDIEAALDGRAIYDTIGFGPFVLEPGENPGVISRVARAIQEHGPAFAAWAQLHDGDSEMLDLFGEHYIGTFPNYRELGRNLIEATGWSEARIPEHVREWVTVDYLGAAAHEVAVSGLLALPARMGGVHLFRGPDREADP
;
A
#
# COMPACT_ATOMS: atom_id res chain seq x y z
N MET A 1 60.28 53.92 2.50
CA MET A 1 58.91 53.37 2.54
C MET A 1 59.05 51.90 2.14
N SER A 2 59.43 51.04 3.09
CA SER A 2 58.58 50.02 3.75
C SER A 2 57.71 49.24 2.75
N GLU A 3 57.67 47.91 2.66
CA GLU A 3 58.24 46.77 3.41
C GLU A 3 57.98 45.54 2.49
N TYR A 4 58.93 44.61 2.35
CA TYR A 4 58.88 43.23 2.91
C TYR A 4 57.88 42.24 2.23
N THR A 5 58.45 41.26 1.49
CA THR A 5 57.94 39.91 1.09
C THR A 5 57.51 39.05 2.32
N PRO A 6 57.00 37.78 2.29
CA PRO A 6 56.61 36.84 1.22
C PRO A 6 55.38 35.88 1.52
N ARG A 7 55.06 35.03 0.51
CA ARG A 7 54.62 33.60 0.49
C ARG A 7 53.72 32.93 1.57
N HIS A 8 52.85 32.06 1.01
CA HIS A 8 52.36 30.73 1.44
C HIS A 8 50.95 30.59 2.02
N SER A 9 50.14 29.82 1.27
CA SER A 9 49.18 28.77 1.65
C SER A 9 48.50 28.83 3.02
N GLY A 10 47.17 28.95 2.97
CA GLY A 10 46.29 28.55 4.05
C GLY A 10 44.93 28.11 3.48
N ASN A 11 44.77 26.81 3.27
CA ASN A 11 43.45 26.19 3.22
C ASN A 11 42.81 26.41 4.59
N GLN A 12 41.73 27.17 4.68
CA GLN A 12 40.84 27.14 5.84
C GLN A 12 39.41 26.99 5.33
N HIS A 13 38.92 25.76 5.46
CA HIS A 13 37.51 25.45 5.58
C HIS A 13 36.90 26.34 6.67
N GLU A 14 35.99 27.23 6.29
CA GLU A 14 35.00 27.73 7.24
C GLU A 14 33.91 26.64 7.33
N ASN A 15 34.09 25.77 8.33
CA ASN A 15 33.04 24.92 8.86
C ASN A 15 32.03 25.82 9.57
N GLU A 16 30.95 26.19 8.90
CA GLU A 16 29.71 26.51 9.60
C GLU A 16 29.00 25.19 9.95
N PRO A 17 28.64 24.96 11.23
CA PRO A 17 27.92 23.75 11.61
C PRO A 17 26.53 23.83 10.98
N HIS A 18 26.26 22.95 10.01
CA HIS A 18 24.89 22.62 9.64
C HIS A 18 24.26 22.00 10.88
N GLU A 19 23.51 22.80 11.63
CA GLU A 19 22.40 22.30 12.43
C GLU A 19 21.49 21.57 11.44
N GLN A 20 21.67 20.25 11.38
CA GLN A 20 20.66 19.34 10.90
C GLN A 20 19.45 19.57 11.80
N ALA A 21 18.57 20.47 11.38
CA ALA A 21 17.19 20.44 11.81
C ALA A 21 16.68 19.07 11.36
N GLU A 22 16.70 18.10 12.28
CA GLU A 22 15.88 16.90 12.20
C GLU A 22 14.43 17.41 12.10
N GLN A 23 13.98 17.60 10.86
CA GLN A 23 12.60 17.95 10.59
C GLN A 23 11.77 16.69 10.78
N PRO A 24 10.60 16.81 11.43
CA PRO A 24 9.78 15.66 11.79
C PRO A 24 9.37 14.93 10.51
N GLU A 25 9.65 13.63 10.45
CA GLU A 25 9.02 12.72 9.49
C GLU A 25 7.50 12.93 9.60
N ARG A 26 6.90 13.52 8.57
CA ARG A 26 5.44 13.59 8.46
C ARG A 26 4.94 12.16 8.49
N ARG A 27 4.04 11.84 9.41
CA ARG A 27 3.41 10.53 9.47
C ARG A 27 2.51 10.38 8.25
N ASP A 28 2.49 9.19 7.65
CA ASP A 28 1.62 8.85 6.51
C ASP A 28 0.11 9.10 6.79
N ASP A 29 -0.26 9.34 8.04
CA ASP A 29 -1.63 9.62 8.48
C ASP A 29 -1.95 11.12 8.63
N GLU A 30 -0.98 12.04 8.47
CA GLU A 30 -1.22 13.49 8.58
C GLU A 30 -1.47 14.14 7.22
N PRO A 31 -2.67 14.72 7.01
CA PRO A 31 -3.01 15.26 5.70
C PRO A 31 -2.25 16.55 5.38
N ALA A 32 -2.01 16.77 4.08
CA ALA A 32 -1.38 17.99 3.57
C ALA A 32 -2.09 19.29 4.04
N VAL A 33 -1.30 20.36 4.19
CA VAL A 33 -1.79 21.69 4.62
C VAL A 33 -2.89 22.18 3.67
N GLY A 34 -4.06 22.53 4.23
CA GLY A 34 -5.25 22.95 3.46
C GLY A 34 -6.26 21.83 3.20
N PHE A 35 -6.00 20.63 3.69
CA PHE A 35 -6.94 19.51 3.68
C PHE A 35 -8.05 19.69 4.71
N ASP A 36 -9.30 19.69 4.24
CA ASP A 36 -10.47 19.47 5.07
C ASP A 36 -11.00 18.04 4.82
N PRO A 37 -10.74 17.08 5.73
CA PRO A 37 -11.18 15.70 5.58
C PRO A 37 -12.71 15.57 5.49
N GLU A 38 -13.46 16.52 6.06
CA GLU A 38 -14.92 16.47 6.08
C GLU A 38 -15.53 16.84 4.72
N HIS A 39 -14.75 17.54 3.87
CA HIS A 39 -15.16 17.95 2.52
C HIS A 39 -14.55 17.08 1.41
N PHE A 40 -13.70 16.11 1.76
CA PHE A 40 -13.16 15.19 0.77
C PHE A 40 -14.17 14.08 0.47
N PRO A 41 -14.49 13.81 -0.80
CA PRO A 41 -15.39 12.71 -1.13
C PRO A 41 -14.77 11.39 -0.63
N SER A 42 -15.60 10.41 -0.30
CA SER A 42 -15.19 9.07 0.18
C SER A 42 -14.48 8.21 -0.89
N ARG A 43 -13.72 8.86 -1.77
CA ARG A 43 -13.14 8.32 -3.00
C ARG A 43 -11.62 8.49 -2.96
N PRO A 44 -10.86 7.64 -3.64
CA PRO A 44 -9.42 7.83 -3.75
C PRO A 44 -9.08 9.18 -4.39
N GLY A 45 -8.06 9.84 -3.87
CA GLY A 45 -7.63 11.16 -4.33
C GLY A 45 -6.12 11.31 -4.26
N ILE A 46 -5.60 12.23 -5.07
CA ILE A 46 -4.18 12.55 -5.13
C ILE A 46 -3.96 14.04 -4.88
N TRP A 47 -2.90 14.37 -4.16
CA TRP A 47 -2.43 15.74 -3.98
C TRP A 47 -1.32 16.01 -4.97
N ALA A 48 -1.51 17.04 -5.79
CA ALA A 48 -0.55 17.46 -6.80
C ALA A 48 -0.02 18.87 -6.50
N ALA A 49 1.29 19.03 -6.57
CA ALA A 49 1.98 20.29 -6.34
C ALA A 49 3.24 20.44 -7.22
N GLU A 50 3.82 21.64 -7.25
CA GLU A 50 5.05 21.90 -8.02
C GLU A 50 6.28 21.23 -7.39
N ASP A 51 6.34 21.20 -6.05
CA ASP A 51 7.37 20.51 -5.30
C ASP A 51 6.83 19.99 -3.94
N SER A 52 7.64 19.22 -3.22
CA SER A 52 7.26 18.59 -1.94
C SER A 52 7.14 19.58 -0.77
N THR A 53 7.65 20.80 -0.93
CA THR A 53 7.65 21.88 0.06
C THR A 53 6.56 22.91 -0.21
N ALA A 54 5.92 22.84 -1.38
CA ALA A 54 4.90 23.76 -1.81
C ALA A 54 3.72 23.75 -0.83
N MET A 55 3.44 24.92 -0.27
CA MET A 55 2.24 25.14 0.57
C MET A 55 0.97 25.25 -0.27
N THR A 56 1.10 25.26 -1.60
CA THR A 56 0.01 25.35 -2.55
C THR A 56 0.06 24.16 -3.49
N GLY A 57 -1.04 23.43 -3.53
CA GLY A 57 -1.29 22.36 -4.47
C GLY A 57 -2.79 22.22 -4.66
N GLN A 58 -3.20 21.12 -5.26
CA GLN A 58 -4.61 20.79 -5.34
C GLN A 58 -4.82 19.31 -5.11
N TRP A 59 -5.97 19.01 -4.53
CA TRP A 59 -6.47 17.66 -4.50
C TRP A 59 -7.27 17.36 -5.77
N ILE A 60 -7.05 16.18 -6.32
CA ILE A 60 -7.69 15.70 -7.55
C ILE A 60 -8.45 14.41 -7.21
N ASP A 61 -9.71 14.31 -7.65
CA ASP A 61 -10.47 13.05 -7.59
C ASP A 61 -9.81 12.05 -8.54
N ALA A 62 -9.22 10.99 -7.99
CA ALA A 62 -8.48 10.02 -8.77
C ALA A 62 -9.42 9.07 -9.55
N THR A 63 -10.74 9.15 -9.36
CA THR A 63 -11.73 8.35 -10.10
C THR A 63 -12.17 8.99 -11.42
N LEU A 64 -11.65 10.18 -11.75
CA LEU A 64 -11.86 10.83 -13.04
C LEU A 64 -11.29 10.01 -14.20
N ASP A 65 -11.70 10.33 -15.42
CA ASP A 65 -11.11 9.70 -16.61
C ASP A 65 -9.63 10.11 -16.75
N PRO A 66 -8.76 9.27 -17.35
CA PRO A 66 -7.32 9.53 -17.41
C PRO A 66 -6.96 10.88 -18.01
N SER A 67 -7.69 11.35 -19.04
CA SER A 67 -7.47 12.65 -19.67
C SER A 67 -7.82 13.82 -18.74
N ASP A 68 -8.83 13.65 -17.89
CA ASP A 68 -9.23 14.68 -16.93
C ASP A 68 -8.24 14.74 -15.77
N ILE A 69 -7.69 13.60 -15.35
CA ILE A 69 -6.59 13.56 -14.37
C ILE A 69 -5.34 14.24 -14.95
N GLU A 70 -4.97 13.93 -16.19
CA GLU A 70 -3.83 14.57 -16.87
C GLU A 70 -4.00 16.09 -16.96
N ALA A 71 -5.19 16.54 -17.39
CA ALA A 71 -5.51 17.97 -17.46
C ALA A 71 -5.52 18.64 -16.08
N ALA A 72 -6.00 17.94 -15.03
CA ALA A 72 -5.97 18.46 -13.67
C ALA A 72 -4.54 18.57 -13.15
N LEU A 73 -3.70 17.53 -13.34
CA LEU A 73 -2.29 17.55 -12.91
C LEU A 73 -1.55 18.76 -13.48
N ASP A 74 -1.80 19.13 -14.74
CA ASP A 74 -1.18 20.30 -15.39
C ASP A 74 0.36 20.29 -15.24
N GLY A 75 0.95 19.10 -15.42
CA GLY A 75 2.40 18.88 -15.29
C GLY A 75 2.95 18.85 -13.86
N ARG A 76 2.12 18.98 -12.82
CA ARG A 76 2.53 18.83 -11.41
C ARG A 76 2.75 17.37 -11.04
N ALA A 77 3.59 17.16 -10.03
CA ALA A 77 3.88 15.84 -9.48
C ALA A 77 2.94 15.49 -8.32
N ILE A 78 2.76 14.19 -8.09
CA ILE A 78 1.98 13.63 -6.98
C ILE A 78 2.86 13.56 -5.74
N TYR A 79 2.36 14.07 -4.63
CA TYR A 79 3.11 14.10 -3.35
C TYR A 79 2.37 13.46 -2.19
N ASP A 80 1.05 13.28 -2.31
CA ASP A 80 0.25 12.66 -1.28
C ASP A 80 -0.94 11.93 -1.92
N THR A 81 -1.46 10.92 -1.24
CA THR A 81 -2.58 10.13 -1.70
C THR A 81 -3.52 9.81 -0.55
N ILE A 82 -4.81 9.75 -0.83
CA ILE A 82 -5.82 9.31 0.11
C ILE A 82 -6.65 8.20 -0.51
N GLY A 83 -7.02 7.20 0.28
CA GLY A 83 -7.90 6.12 -0.17
C GLY A 83 -7.24 5.05 -1.06
N PHE A 84 -5.92 5.10 -1.26
CA PHE A 84 -5.17 4.08 -2.02
C PHE A 84 -4.70 2.89 -1.17
N GLY A 85 -4.90 2.93 0.15
CA GLY A 85 -4.51 1.82 1.03
C GLY A 85 -2.99 1.57 0.97
N PRO A 86 -2.54 0.32 0.78
CA PRO A 86 -1.11 0.01 0.66
C PRO A 86 -0.51 0.33 -0.72
N PHE A 87 -1.31 0.70 -1.73
CA PHE A 87 -0.80 1.00 -3.07
C PHE A 87 -0.13 2.37 -3.09
N VAL A 88 1.16 2.40 -3.44
CA VAL A 88 1.96 3.63 -3.53
C VAL A 88 2.00 4.09 -4.98
N LEU A 89 1.56 5.32 -5.23
CA LEU A 89 1.71 5.97 -6.55
C LEU A 89 3.07 6.65 -6.65
N GLU A 90 3.71 6.53 -7.81
CA GLU A 90 4.90 7.34 -8.09
C GLU A 90 4.53 8.82 -8.38
N PRO A 91 5.44 9.78 -8.13
CA PRO A 91 5.15 11.20 -8.39
C PRO A 91 4.75 11.54 -9.83
N GLY A 92 5.19 10.73 -10.80
CA GLY A 92 4.87 10.86 -12.22
C GLY A 92 4.02 9.72 -12.76
N GLU A 93 3.24 9.06 -11.89
CA GLU A 93 2.45 7.89 -12.24
C GLU A 93 1.52 8.12 -13.43
N ASN A 94 1.30 7.08 -14.22
CA ASN A 94 0.45 7.15 -15.40
C ASN A 94 -1.02 7.45 -15.01
N PRO A 95 -1.69 8.49 -15.58
CA PRO A 95 -3.08 8.81 -15.28
C PRO A 95 -4.07 7.66 -15.51
N GLY A 96 -3.77 6.76 -16.44
CA GLY A 96 -4.51 5.52 -16.67
C GLY A 96 -4.43 4.54 -15.50
N VAL A 97 -3.24 4.36 -14.92
CA VAL A 97 -3.03 3.52 -13.72
C VAL A 97 -3.74 4.13 -12.52
N ILE A 98 -3.57 5.44 -12.30
CA ILE A 98 -4.24 6.20 -11.24
C ILE A 98 -5.75 6.01 -11.31
N SER A 99 -6.35 6.32 -12.48
CA SER A 99 -7.80 6.23 -12.69
C SER A 99 -8.32 4.83 -12.45
N ARG A 100 -7.64 3.84 -13.02
CA ARG A 100 -8.04 2.43 -12.96
C ARG A 100 -8.01 1.91 -11.53
N VAL A 101 -6.90 2.10 -10.82
CA VAL A 101 -6.75 1.63 -9.44
C VAL A 101 -7.74 2.35 -8.52
N ALA A 102 -7.89 3.66 -8.65
CA ALA A 102 -8.85 4.44 -7.85
C ALA A 102 -10.30 3.96 -8.03
N ARG A 103 -10.73 3.75 -9.28
CA ARG A 103 -12.07 3.22 -9.60
C ARG A 103 -12.27 1.83 -9.04
N ALA A 104 -11.30 0.94 -9.22
CA ALA A 104 -11.39 -0.42 -8.74
C ALA A 104 -11.35 -0.52 -7.21
N ILE A 105 -10.61 0.35 -6.52
CA ILE A 105 -10.68 0.46 -5.05
C ILE A 105 -12.06 0.95 -4.60
N GLN A 106 -12.67 1.90 -5.32
CA GLN A 106 -14.03 2.35 -5.01
C GLN A 106 -15.06 1.21 -5.18
N GLU A 107 -14.86 0.33 -6.17
CA GLU A 107 -15.78 -0.78 -6.45
C GLU A 107 -15.54 -2.01 -5.54
N HIS A 108 -14.29 -2.41 -5.37
CA HIS A 108 -13.90 -3.67 -4.73
C HIS A 108 -13.29 -3.49 -3.34
N GLY A 109 -13.01 -2.26 -2.95
CA GLY A 109 -12.49 -1.91 -1.63
C GLY A 109 -10.99 -2.17 -1.45
N PRO A 110 -10.52 -2.19 -0.19
CA PRO A 110 -9.09 -2.24 0.16
C PRO A 110 -8.34 -3.50 -0.32
N ALA A 111 -9.06 -4.60 -0.59
CA ALA A 111 -8.45 -5.81 -1.13
C ALA A 111 -7.83 -5.54 -2.50
N PHE A 112 -8.47 -4.70 -3.33
CA PHE A 112 -7.94 -4.34 -4.64
C PHE A 112 -6.65 -3.53 -4.53
N ALA A 113 -6.57 -2.63 -3.55
CA ALA A 113 -5.34 -1.88 -3.30
C ALA A 113 -4.15 -2.80 -2.93
N ALA A 114 -4.39 -3.80 -2.09
CA ALA A 114 -3.37 -4.78 -1.73
C ALA A 114 -2.92 -5.61 -2.95
N TRP A 115 -3.88 -5.99 -3.81
CA TRP A 115 -3.60 -6.69 -5.07
C TRP A 115 -2.80 -5.83 -6.05
N ALA A 116 -3.19 -4.57 -6.22
CA ALA A 116 -2.48 -3.61 -7.06
C ALA A 116 -1.03 -3.40 -6.59
N GLN A 117 -0.82 -3.31 -5.27
CA GLN A 117 0.52 -3.18 -4.70
C GLN A 117 1.37 -4.44 -4.88
N LEU A 118 0.77 -5.63 -4.83
CA LEU A 118 1.50 -6.88 -5.06
C LEU A 118 2.04 -6.97 -6.49
N HIS A 119 1.33 -6.36 -7.44
CA HIS A 119 1.61 -6.44 -8.88
C HIS A 119 2.09 -5.12 -9.48
N ASP A 120 2.50 -4.16 -8.65
CA ASP A 120 3.00 -2.85 -9.07
C ASP A 120 2.09 -2.15 -10.10
N GLY A 121 0.77 -2.30 -9.94
CA GLY A 121 -0.23 -1.70 -10.84
C GLY A 121 -0.32 -2.31 -12.24
N ASP A 122 0.27 -3.49 -12.47
CA ASP A 122 0.26 -4.16 -13.78
C ASP A 122 -1.17 -4.40 -14.30
N SER A 123 -1.46 -3.87 -15.49
CA SER A 123 -2.80 -3.86 -16.04
C SER A 123 -3.40 -5.24 -16.29
N GLU A 124 -2.58 -6.24 -16.66
CA GLU A 124 -3.08 -7.59 -16.91
C GLU A 124 -3.42 -8.27 -15.59
N MET A 125 -2.55 -8.12 -14.59
CA MET A 125 -2.80 -8.65 -13.25
C MET A 125 -3.99 -8.00 -12.56
N LEU A 126 -4.21 -6.69 -12.77
CA LEU A 126 -5.36 -5.99 -12.20
C LEU A 126 -6.70 -6.55 -12.72
N ASP A 127 -6.79 -6.97 -13.98
CA ASP A 127 -8.02 -7.57 -14.54
C ASP A 127 -8.34 -8.93 -13.92
N LEU A 128 -7.33 -9.64 -13.41
CA LEU A 128 -7.47 -10.95 -12.78
C LEU A 128 -7.96 -10.88 -11.31
N PHE A 129 -8.12 -9.69 -10.73
CA PHE A 129 -8.53 -9.54 -9.33
C PHE A 129 -9.79 -10.34 -8.99
N GLY A 130 -10.84 -10.25 -9.81
CA GLY A 130 -12.12 -10.91 -9.53
C GLY A 130 -12.05 -12.44 -9.58
N GLU A 131 -11.11 -12.99 -10.34
CA GLU A 131 -10.91 -14.44 -10.48
C GLU A 131 -10.06 -15.01 -9.33
N HIS A 132 -9.13 -14.20 -8.84
CA HIS A 132 -8.18 -14.58 -7.80
C HIS A 132 -8.67 -14.28 -6.40
N TYR A 133 -9.46 -13.23 -6.19
CA TYR A 133 -9.92 -12.85 -4.86
C TYR A 133 -10.91 -13.87 -4.28
N ILE A 134 -10.56 -14.43 -3.11
CA ILE A 134 -11.40 -15.41 -2.40
C ILE A 134 -12.23 -14.72 -1.32
N GLY A 135 -11.64 -13.78 -0.59
CA GLY A 135 -12.34 -13.09 0.49
C GLY A 135 -11.41 -12.40 1.49
N THR A 136 -12.02 -11.79 2.50
CA THR A 136 -11.32 -11.13 3.60
C THR A 136 -11.70 -11.77 4.92
N PHE A 137 -10.69 -12.03 5.77
CA PHE A 137 -10.84 -12.65 7.07
C PHE A 137 -10.41 -11.68 8.19
N PRO A 138 -11.05 -11.71 9.37
CA PRO A 138 -10.71 -10.81 10.46
C PRO A 138 -9.28 -10.97 11.00
N ASN A 139 -8.67 -12.15 10.85
CA ASN A 139 -7.29 -12.47 11.21
C ASN A 139 -6.90 -13.85 10.66
N TYR A 140 -5.62 -14.22 10.79
CA TYR A 140 -5.10 -15.53 10.35
C TYR A 140 -5.72 -16.73 11.07
N ARG A 141 -6.19 -16.60 12.32
CA ARG A 141 -6.87 -17.69 13.03
C ARG A 141 -8.21 -18.02 12.37
N GLU A 142 -9.00 -17.01 12.02
CA GLU A 142 -10.27 -17.21 11.31
C GLU A 142 -10.07 -17.72 9.88
N LEU A 143 -9.01 -17.27 9.20
CA LEU A 143 -8.60 -17.82 7.91
C LEU A 143 -8.32 -19.32 8.02
N GLY A 144 -7.45 -19.74 8.94
CA GLY A 144 -7.09 -21.15 9.08
C GLY A 144 -8.26 -22.03 9.50
N ARG A 145 -9.16 -21.50 10.33
CA ARG A 145 -10.43 -22.16 10.64
C ARG A 145 -11.27 -22.39 9.39
N ASN A 146 -11.48 -21.37 8.57
CA ASN A 146 -12.23 -21.49 7.32
C ASN A 146 -11.58 -22.49 6.35
N LEU A 147 -10.26 -22.46 6.20
CA LEU A 147 -9.53 -23.39 5.33
C LEU A 147 -9.70 -24.84 5.79
N ILE A 148 -9.58 -25.10 7.09
CA ILE A 148 -9.82 -26.45 7.64
C ILE A 148 -11.27 -26.87 7.46
N GLU A 149 -12.24 -26.02 7.81
CA GLU A 149 -13.66 -26.34 7.68
C GLU A 149 -14.06 -26.60 6.22
N ALA A 150 -13.42 -25.95 5.25
CA ALA A 150 -13.62 -26.18 3.82
C ALA A 150 -13.21 -27.60 3.36
N THR A 151 -12.34 -28.29 4.11
CA THR A 151 -12.03 -29.72 3.87
C THR A 151 -13.13 -30.67 4.33
N GLY A 152 -14.18 -30.13 4.99
CA GLY A 152 -15.22 -30.89 5.67
C GLY A 152 -14.83 -31.37 7.07
N TRP A 153 -13.64 -31.00 7.56
CA TRP A 153 -13.23 -31.27 8.93
C TRP A 153 -13.94 -30.34 9.93
N SER A 154 -14.19 -30.83 11.13
CA SER A 154 -14.80 -30.05 12.21
C SER A 154 -14.32 -30.57 13.56
N GLU A 155 -14.20 -29.68 14.55
CA GLU A 155 -13.88 -30.03 15.95
C GLU A 155 -14.87 -31.04 16.55
N ALA A 156 -16.11 -31.12 16.04
CA ALA A 156 -17.08 -32.12 16.45
C ALA A 156 -16.60 -33.57 16.23
N ARG A 157 -15.58 -33.77 15.39
CA ARG A 157 -14.93 -35.07 15.18
C ARG A 157 -13.98 -35.46 16.32
N ILE A 158 -13.62 -34.54 17.21
CA ILE A 158 -12.76 -34.81 18.37
C ILE A 158 -13.56 -35.66 19.38
N PRO A 159 -13.06 -36.86 19.75
CA PRO A 159 -13.74 -37.71 20.72
C PRO A 159 -13.96 -37.01 22.07
N GLU A 160 -15.14 -37.17 22.66
CA GLU A 160 -15.56 -36.49 23.89
C GLU A 160 -14.50 -36.56 25.01
N HIS A 161 -13.99 -37.76 25.25
CA HIS A 161 -13.09 -38.06 26.37
C HIS A 161 -11.70 -37.41 26.27
N VAL A 162 -11.33 -36.81 25.14
CA VAL A 162 -10.07 -36.06 24.98
C VAL A 162 -10.28 -34.59 24.61
N ARG A 163 -11.52 -34.14 24.40
CA ARG A 163 -11.79 -32.82 23.82
C ARG A 163 -11.21 -31.67 24.65
N GLU A 164 -11.25 -31.78 25.97
CA GLU A 164 -10.72 -30.76 26.89
C GLU A 164 -9.18 -30.64 26.85
N TRP A 165 -8.47 -31.60 26.24
CA TRP A 165 -7.00 -31.60 26.16
C TRP A 165 -6.48 -31.31 24.74
N VAL A 166 -7.37 -31.12 23.77
CA VAL A 166 -7.01 -30.90 22.38
C VAL A 166 -7.38 -29.48 21.98
N THR A 167 -6.39 -28.74 21.50
CA THR A 167 -6.59 -27.43 20.87
C THR A 167 -6.17 -27.53 19.41
N VAL A 168 -6.99 -26.97 18.52
CA VAL A 168 -6.65 -26.86 17.10
C VAL A 168 -5.81 -25.61 16.88
N ASP A 169 -4.63 -25.78 16.29
CA ASP A 169 -3.79 -24.65 15.89
C ASP A 169 -4.23 -24.10 14.53
N TYR A 170 -5.30 -23.30 14.53
CA TYR A 170 -5.79 -22.64 13.33
C TYR A 170 -4.79 -21.64 12.74
N LEU A 171 -3.96 -21.00 13.56
CA LEU A 171 -2.93 -20.09 13.05
C LEU A 171 -1.87 -20.87 12.26
N GLY A 172 -1.38 -21.97 12.83
CA GLY A 172 -0.47 -22.89 12.15
C GLY A 172 -1.07 -23.50 10.88
N ALA A 173 -2.37 -23.83 10.90
CA ALA A 173 -3.07 -24.32 9.71
C ALA A 173 -3.11 -23.28 8.58
N ALA A 174 -3.43 -22.01 8.89
CA ALA A 174 -3.40 -20.95 7.88
C ALA A 174 -2.02 -20.78 7.26
N ALA A 175 -0.98 -20.74 8.10
CA ALA A 175 0.40 -20.60 7.64
C ALA A 175 0.84 -21.79 6.78
N HIS A 176 0.48 -23.02 7.17
CA HIS A 176 0.76 -24.22 6.41
C HIS A 176 0.09 -24.18 5.03
N GLU A 177 -1.24 -23.98 5.00
CA GLU A 177 -2.01 -23.96 3.76
C GLU A 177 -1.51 -22.90 2.80
N VAL A 178 -1.30 -21.66 3.24
CA VAL A 178 -0.76 -20.58 2.39
C VAL A 178 0.63 -20.94 1.83
N ALA A 179 1.45 -21.68 2.59
CA ALA A 179 2.79 -22.06 2.14
C ALA A 179 2.81 -23.25 1.15
N VAL A 180 1.86 -24.17 1.27
CA VAL A 180 1.83 -25.41 0.45
C VAL A 180 0.86 -25.36 -0.71
N SER A 181 -0.09 -24.43 -0.68
CA SER A 181 -1.04 -24.20 -1.76
C SER A 181 -0.65 -22.98 -2.58
N GLY A 182 -1.20 -22.85 -3.78
CA GLY A 182 -1.14 -21.61 -4.55
C GLY A 182 -2.10 -20.57 -3.96
N LEU A 183 -1.98 -20.23 -2.67
CA LEU A 183 -2.75 -19.17 -2.03
C LEU A 183 -1.81 -18.01 -1.67
N LEU A 184 -2.34 -16.80 -1.74
CA LEU A 184 -1.66 -15.57 -1.33
C LEU A 184 -2.48 -14.92 -0.23
N ALA A 185 -1.85 -14.67 0.92
CA ALA A 185 -2.45 -13.99 2.06
C ALA A 185 -1.79 -12.62 2.22
N LEU A 186 -2.53 -11.56 1.94
CA LEU A 186 -2.06 -10.18 2.07
C LEU A 186 -2.65 -9.54 3.34
N PRO A 187 -1.87 -8.75 4.11
CA PRO A 187 -2.39 -8.05 5.28
C PRO A 187 -3.54 -7.09 4.93
N ALA A 188 -4.58 -7.06 5.76
CA ALA A 188 -5.63 -6.06 5.74
C ALA A 188 -5.55 -5.15 6.98
N ARG A 189 -6.36 -4.09 7.02
CA ARG A 189 -6.45 -3.19 8.18
C ARG A 189 -6.85 -3.96 9.45
N MET A 190 -6.37 -3.49 10.60
CA MET A 190 -6.70 -4.03 11.93
C MET A 190 -6.36 -5.53 12.11
N GLY A 191 -5.35 -6.03 11.41
CA GLY A 191 -4.89 -7.42 11.53
C GLY A 191 -5.70 -8.44 10.72
N GLY A 192 -6.59 -7.97 9.84
CA GLY A 192 -7.28 -8.81 8.88
C GLY A 192 -6.36 -9.35 7.79
N VAL A 193 -6.92 -10.22 6.93
CA VAL A 193 -6.20 -10.87 5.84
C VAL A 193 -7.07 -10.92 4.59
N HIS A 194 -6.55 -10.43 3.47
CA HIS A 194 -7.12 -10.64 2.15
C HIS A 194 -6.53 -11.93 1.56
N LEU A 195 -7.38 -12.86 1.15
CA LEU A 195 -6.97 -14.14 0.58
C LEU A 195 -7.23 -14.14 -0.92
N PHE A 196 -6.22 -14.56 -1.67
CA PHE A 196 -6.27 -14.74 -3.11
C PHE A 196 -5.80 -16.14 -3.49
N ARG A 197 -6.27 -16.66 -4.62
CA ARG A 197 -5.54 -17.70 -5.35
C ARG A 197 -4.28 -17.05 -5.93
N GLY A 198 -3.16 -17.73 -5.86
CA GLY A 198 -1.98 -17.37 -6.64
C GLY A 198 -2.25 -17.57 -8.13
N PRO A 199 -1.51 -16.88 -9.01
CA PRO A 199 -1.46 -17.25 -10.42
C PRO A 199 -1.10 -18.73 -10.51
N ASP A 200 -1.76 -19.46 -11.42
CA ASP A 200 -1.42 -20.86 -11.66
C ASP A 200 0.09 -20.95 -11.86
N ARG A 201 0.75 -21.74 -11.01
CA ARG A 201 2.11 -22.18 -11.30
C ARG A 201 1.99 -23.14 -12.47
N GLU A 202 1.85 -22.59 -13.67
CA GLU A 202 2.01 -23.37 -14.89
C GLU A 202 3.36 -24.09 -14.75
N ALA A 203 3.29 -25.41 -14.84
CA ALA A 203 4.38 -26.32 -14.53
C ALA A 203 5.66 -25.83 -15.21
N ASP A 204 6.64 -25.47 -14.39
CA ASP A 204 8.02 -25.27 -14.84
C ASP A 204 8.44 -26.55 -15.59
N PRO A 205 8.70 -26.49 -16.91
CA PRO A 205 8.98 -27.68 -17.72
C PRO A 205 10.29 -28.38 -17.35
#